data_AF-A0A946WSN5-F1
#
_entry.id   AF-A0A946WSN5-F1
#
_cell.length_a   1.000
_cell.length_b   1.000
_cell.length_c   1.000
_cell.angle_alpha   90.00
_cell.angle_beta   90.00
_cell.angle_gamma   90.00
#
_symmetry.space_group_name_H-M   'P 1'
#
loop_
_entity.id
_entity.type
_entity.pdbx_description
1 polymer ?
#
loop_
_entity_poly.entity_id
_entity_poly.type
_entity_poly.pdbx_seq_one_letter_code
_entity_poly.pdbx_strand_id
1 'polypeptide(L)' 'MVYTVRSGDTVTAIAKQHNIPVSALISANPNKLANPNFINPGLDLVIPEYKDNRPFEMLFLLGVVIIGGIYYYGKEG' A
#
# COMPACT_ATOMS: atom_id res chain seq x y z
N MET A 1 9.28 8.89 5.62
CA MET A 1 10.08 8.95 4.38
C MET A 1 9.19 9.42 3.23
N VAL A 2 9.74 9.98 2.15
CA VAL A 2 8.96 10.31 0.94
C VAL A 2 9.42 9.42 -0.22
N TYR A 3 8.47 8.90 -0.98
CA TYR A 3 8.70 8.12 -2.20
C TYR A 3 8.05 8.84 -3.39
N THR A 4 8.83 9.08 -4.44
CA THR A 4 8.31 9.65 -5.69
C THR A 4 7.92 8.53 -6.64
N VAL A 5 6.64 8.49 -7.04
CA VAL A 5 6.07 7.49 -7.95
C VAL A 5 6.80 7.49 -9.29
N ARG A 6 7.09 6.30 -9.80
CA ARG A 6 7.76 6.06 -11.08
C ARG A 6 6.79 5.47 -12.10
N SER A 7 7.18 5.54 -13.38
CA SER A 7 6.39 4.90 -14.44
C SER A 7 6.30 3.39 -14.21
N GLY A 8 5.08 2.85 -14.25
CA GLY A 8 4.79 1.44 -13.99
C GLY A 8 4.53 1.09 -12.52
N ASP A 9 4.69 2.03 -11.59
CA ASP A 9 4.38 1.78 -10.18
C ASP A 9 2.87 1.58 -9.97
N THR A 10 2.55 0.76 -8.98
CA THR A 10 1.21 0.65 -8.40
C THR A 10 1.27 0.91 -6.90
N VAL A 11 0.18 1.40 -6.31
CA VAL A 11 0.10 1.62 -4.85
C VAL A 11 0.41 0.33 -4.08
N THR A 12 -0.04 -0.82 -4.60
CA THR A 12 0.21 -2.14 -4.01
C THR A 12 1.70 -2.51 -4.05
N ALA A 13 2.37 -2.33 -5.18
CA ALA A 13 3.79 -2.64 -5.31
C ALA A 13 4.65 -1.75 -4.39
N ILE A 14 4.33 -0.45 -4.30
CA ILE A 14 5.01 0.49 -3.40
C ILE A 14 4.81 0.07 -1.94
N ALA A 15 3.58 -0.20 -1.52
CA ALA A 15 3.29 -0.64 -0.15
C ALA A 15 4.05 -1.92 0.21
N LYS A 16 4.06 -2.90 -0.72
CA LYS A 16 4.81 -4.15 -0.58
C LYS A 16 6.31 -3.93 -0.46
N GLN A 17 6.90 -3.08 -1.30
CA GLN A 17 8.33 -2.75 -1.24
C GLN A 17 8.74 -2.17 0.11
N HIS A 18 7.84 -1.42 0.74
CA HIS A 18 8.06 -0.81 2.06
C HIS A 18 7.58 -1.66 3.23
N ASN A 19 7.11 -2.89 3.00
CA ASN A 19 6.56 -3.80 4.02
C ASN A 19 5.44 -3.17 4.86
N ILE A 20 4.60 -2.34 4.24
CA ILE A 20 3.44 -1.72 4.89
C ILE A 20 2.15 -2.17 4.20
N PRO A 21 1.01 -2.18 4.91
CA PRO A 21 -0.28 -2.41 4.25
C PRO A 21 -0.65 -1.21 3.35
N VAL A 22 -1.35 -1.51 2.26
CA VAL A 22 -1.89 -0.48 1.34
C VAL A 22 -2.75 0.55 2.09
N SER A 23 -3.52 0.09 3.08
CA SER A 23 -4.34 0.98 3.92
C SER A 23 -3.50 2.00 4.67
N ALA A 24 -2.36 1.63 5.25
CA ALA A 24 -1.47 2.57 5.92
C ALA A 24 -0.90 3.61 4.94
N LEU A 25 -0.55 3.17 3.72
CA LEU A 25 -0.08 4.08 2.67
C LEU A 25 -1.18 5.06 2.23
N ILE A 26 -2.43 4.60 2.08
CA ILE A 26 -3.59 5.45 1.75
C ILE A 26 -3.89 6.42 2.89
N SER A 27 -3.94 5.94 4.14
CA SER A 27 -4.21 6.77 5.33
C SER A 27 -3.15 7.85 5.55
N ALA A 28 -1.90 7.59 5.15
CA ALA A 28 -0.84 8.60 5.17
C ALA A 28 -0.96 9.63 4.03
N ASN A 29 -1.73 9.33 2.97
CA ASN A 29 -1.85 10.15 1.77
C ASN A 29 -3.32 10.37 1.32
N PRO A 30 -4.25 10.77 2.21
CA PRO A 30 -5.69 10.72 1.95
C PRO A 30 -6.14 11.56 0.74
N ASN A 31 -5.48 12.70 0.50
CA ASN A 31 -5.81 13.59 -0.62
C ASN A 31 -5.20 13.12 -1.96
N LYS A 32 -4.09 12.39 -1.91
CA LYS A 32 -3.34 11.96 -3.10
C LYS A 32 -3.75 10.56 -3.57
N LEU A 33 -4.25 9.73 -2.67
CA LEU A 33 -4.67 8.35 -2.92
C LEU A 33 -6.17 8.13 -2.71
N ALA A 34 -6.99 9.18 -2.91
CA ALA A 34 -8.45 9.06 -2.88
C ALA A 34 -8.98 8.02 -3.90
N ASN A 35 -8.28 7.87 -5.03
CA ASN A 35 -8.46 6.76 -5.95
C ASN A 35 -7.11 6.05 -6.19
N PRO A 36 -6.78 4.99 -5.45
CA PRO A 36 -5.45 4.37 -5.47
C PRO A 36 -5.11 3.66 -6.78
N ASN A 37 -6.09 3.44 -7.66
CA ASN A 37 -5.85 2.89 -9.01
C ASN A 37 -5.28 3.94 -9.98
N PHE A 38 -5.28 5.22 -9.60
CA PHE A 38 -4.82 6.32 -10.44
C PHE A 38 -3.71 7.10 -9.72
N ILE A 39 -2.48 6.64 -9.90
CA ILE A 39 -1.27 7.37 -9.49
C ILE A 39 -0.46 7.74 -10.74
N ASN A 40 0.13 8.93 -10.73
CA ASN A 40 0.94 9.44 -11.84
C ASN A 40 2.42 9.49 -11.45
N PRO A 41 3.35 9.20 -12.37
CA PRO A 41 4.77 9.40 -12.14
C PRO A 41 5.08 10.85 -11.70
N GLY A 42 6.02 11.00 -10.77
CA GLY A 42 6.36 12.29 -10.16
C GLY A 42 5.50 12.66 -8.94
N LEU A 43 4.50 11.86 -8.59
CA LEU A 43 3.71 12.07 -7.37
C LEU A 43 4.53 11.68 -6.14
N ASP A 44 4.67 12.60 -5.19
CA ASP A 44 5.30 12.30 -3.90
C ASP A 44 4.31 11.70 -2.91
N LEU A 45 4.62 10.51 -2.40
CA LEU A 45 3.87 9.80 -1.37
C LEU A 45 4.65 9.77 -0.05
N VAL A 46 3.95 10.02 1.05
CA VAL A 46 4.48 9.82 2.40
C VAL A 46 4.45 8.34 2.71
N ILE A 47 5.62 7.76 2.99
CA ILE A 47 5.75 6.40 3.51
C ILE A 47 5.76 6.50 5.05
N PRO A 48 4.69 6.03 5.73
CA PRO A 48 4.62 6.07 7.18
C PRO A 48 5.58 5.05 7.80
N GLU A 49 5.99 5.30 9.04
CA GLU A 49 6.57 4.25 9.87
C GLU A 49 5.47 3.28 10.28
N TYR A 50 5.64 2.00 9.94
CA TYR A 50 4.72 0.95 10.32
C TYR A 50 5.35 0.11 11.44
N LYS A 51 4.81 0.22 12.65
CA LYS A 51 5.38 -0.35 13.88
C LYS A 51 5.14 -1.86 14.04
N ASP A 52 4.44 -2.49 13.10
CA ASP A 52 4.32 -3.94 13.05
C ASP A 52 5.43 -4.48 12.15
N ASN A 53 6.46 -5.05 12.78
CA ASN A 53 7.65 -5.55 12.10
C ASN A 53 7.41 -6.90 11.43
N ARG A 54 6.19 -7.46 11.53
CA ARG A 54 5.83 -8.67 10.81
C ARG A 54 5.65 -8.32 9.34
N PRO A 55 6.29 -9.06 8.42
CA PRO A 55 6.02 -8.92 7.00
C PRO A 55 4.51 -8.99 6.76
N PHE A 56 3.96 -8.06 5.99
CA PHE A 56 2.52 -8.02 5.76
C PHE A 56 2.02 -9.33 5.11
N GLU A 57 2.86 -9.96 4.30
CA GLU A 57 2.65 -11.30 3.72
C GLU A 57 2.41 -12.39 4.79
N MET A 58 2.93 -12.24 6.01
CA MET A 58 2.71 -13.19 7.11
C MET A 58 1.34 -13.03 7.77
N LEU A 59 0.67 -11.87 7.66
CA LEU A 59 -0.69 -11.74 8.19
C LEU A 59 -1.69 -12.65 7.46
N PHE A 60 -1.45 -12.94 6.18
CA PHE A 60 -2.25 -13.89 5.41
C PHE A 60 -2.05 -15.34 5.86
N LEU A 61 -0.84 -15.71 6.29
CA LEU A 61 -0.50 -17.06 6.75
C LEU A 61 -1.06 -17.36 8.15
N LEU A 62 -1.32 -16.32 8.96
CA LEU A 62 -1.82 -16.47 10.33
C LEU A 62 -3.36 -16.56 10.42
N GLY A 63 -4.08 -16.58 9.30
CA GLY A 63 -5.55 -16.72 9.30
C GLY A 63 -6.29 -15.56 9.96
N VAL A 64 -5.64 -14.41 10.16
CA VAL A 64 -6.26 -13.21 10.72
C VAL A 64 -7.09 -12.56 9.60
N VAL A 65 -8.31 -13.05 9.42
CA VAL A 65 -9.36 -12.35 8.68
C VAL A 65 -9.73 -11.12 9.49
N ILE A 66 -9.04 -10.00 9.25
CA ILE A 66 -9.47 -8.71 9.79
C ILE A 66 -10.67 -8.27 8.96
N ILE A 67 -11.82 -8.35 9.63
CA ILE A 67 -13.13 -7.98 9.14
C ILE A 67 -13.09 -6.52 8.67
N GLY A 68 -13.49 -6.28 7.43
CA GLY A 68 -13.82 -4.94 6.94
C GLY A 68 -12.91 -4.40 5.84
N GLY A 69 -13.04 -4.96 4.63
CA GLY A 69 -12.83 -4.17 3.41
C GLY A 69 -11.48 -4.33 2.71
N ILE A 70 -11.50 -5.26 1.75
CA ILE A 70 -10.78 -5.19 0.48
C ILE A 70 -9.24 -5.16 0.57
N TYR A 71 -8.63 -6.34 0.70
CA TYR A 71 -7.40 -6.58 -0.04
C TYR A 71 -7.77 -6.57 -1.51
N TYR A 72 -7.48 -5.47 -2.21
CA TYR A 72 -7.47 -5.49 -3.67
C TYR A 72 -6.31 -6.40 -4.09
N TYR A 73 -6.55 -7.71 -4.12
CA TYR A 73 -5.81 -8.63 -4.96
C TYR A 73 -6.17 -8.23 -6.40
N GLY A 74 -5.36 -7.33 -6.95
CA GLY A 74 -5.32 -7.07 -8.37
C GLY A 74 -5.03 -8.40 -9.05
N LYS A 75 -6.07 -8.92 -9.71
CA LYS A 75 -6.07 -10.10 -10.56
C LYS A 75 -4.93 -9.96 -11.56
N GLU A 76 -3.87 -10.76 -11.40
CA GLU A 76 -2.94 -10.99 -12.51
C GLU A 76 -3.74 -11.71 -13.61
N GLY A 77 -3.94 -11.01 -14.72
CA GLY A 77 -4.59 -11.48 -15.94
C GLY A 77 -4.00 -10.73 -17.11
#